data_AF-A0A1E1XJ97-F1
#
_entry.id   AF-A0A1E1XJ97-F1
#
_cell.length_a   1.000
_cell.length_b   1.000
_cell.length_c   1.000
_cell.angle_alpha   90.00
_cell.angle_beta   90.00
_cell.angle_gamma   90.00
#
_symmetry.space_group_name_H-M   'P 1'
#
loop_
_entity.id
_entity.type
_entity.pdbx_description
1 polymer ?
#
loop_
_entity_poly.entity_id
_entity_poly.type
_entity_poly.pdbx_seq_one_letter_code
_entity_poly.pdbx_strand_id
1 'polypeptide(L)'
;MKTFYLLHIVFLQSSADIFFLDWERPHAMARIPRPGRKDTSRLSVTGDASQATGSSDAGSSISVATDLKGGGESGTAVSIWRSYFVANEWCELQCHRRVSLSLQLLALLLLLKGLGLEYVALASPESYYARSVKNASIPFSAACRFALAASLYLLTALLQVVLQKFIYERFYEDKLQHFVDLCSVSNISVVIFVQPKFGYYIHGRSAQGHADVSMKEMHELLRREEDDLCGHRGLLPDTEQQTFQMSLPSHIYEQYCRMRRPLYTYTQAPDRMQTADGHLSRVNIDTVVNIYNVVTKFLSAFLDHSLKDIDYTVKDRTLFEKLLD
;
A
#
# COMPACT_ATOMS: atom_id res chain seq x y z
N MET A 1 -27.79 18.29 -0.07
CA MET A 1 -26.74 18.20 0.98
C MET A 1 -25.94 16.90 0.89
N LYS A 2 -26.55 15.71 0.94
CA LYS A 2 -25.83 14.42 0.80
C LYS A 2 -25.11 14.23 -0.55
N THR A 3 -25.67 14.76 -1.63
CA THR A 3 -25.06 14.75 -2.97
C THR A 3 -23.77 15.56 -3.03
N PHE A 4 -23.75 16.78 -2.45
CA PHE A 4 -22.54 17.59 -2.36
C PHE A 4 -21.47 16.94 -1.51
N TYR A 5 -21.84 16.30 -0.39
CA TYR A 5 -20.90 15.56 0.44
C TYR A 5 -20.29 14.36 -0.31
N LEU A 6 -21.12 13.62 -1.06
CA LEU A 6 -20.66 12.51 -1.87
C LEU A 6 -19.74 13.00 -3.01
N LEU A 7 -20.11 14.08 -3.71
CA LEU A 7 -19.27 14.70 -4.73
C LEU A 7 -17.94 15.19 -4.14
N HIS A 8 -17.95 15.75 -2.93
CA HIS A 8 -16.76 16.18 -2.23
C HIS A 8 -15.84 15.01 -1.87
N ILE A 9 -16.39 13.91 -1.34
CA ILE A 9 -15.61 12.68 -1.09
C ILE A 9 -15.02 12.15 -2.39
N VAL A 10 -15.83 12.04 -3.44
CA VAL A 10 -15.38 11.54 -4.74
C VAL A 10 -14.28 12.45 -5.29
N PHE A 11 -14.45 13.77 -5.21
CA PHE A 11 -13.44 14.74 -5.62
C PHE A 11 -12.13 14.53 -4.85
N LEU A 12 -12.17 14.50 -3.51
CA LEU A 12 -10.98 14.27 -2.69
C LEU A 12 -10.29 12.95 -3.03
N GLN A 13 -11.04 11.85 -3.11
CA GLN A 13 -10.52 10.53 -3.45
C GLN A 13 -9.94 10.46 -4.86
N SER A 14 -10.53 11.17 -5.83
CA SER A 14 -10.04 11.26 -7.21
C SER A 14 -8.83 12.19 -7.37
N SER A 15 -8.62 13.10 -6.42
CA SER A 15 -7.56 14.12 -6.48
C SER A 15 -6.26 13.67 -5.80
N ALA A 16 -6.31 12.63 -4.98
CA ALA A 16 -5.14 12.11 -4.29
C ALA A 16 -4.30 11.20 -5.19
N ASP A 17 -3.01 11.49 -5.31
CA ASP A 17 -2.03 10.65 -5.99
C ASP A 17 -1.34 9.75 -4.97
N ILE A 18 -1.49 8.43 -5.11
CA ILE A 18 -0.88 7.44 -4.23
C ILE A 18 0.22 6.71 -4.99
N PHE A 19 1.38 6.57 -4.37
CA PHE A 19 2.52 5.82 -4.89
C PHE A 19 3.03 4.84 -3.85
N PHE A 20 2.99 3.55 -4.18
CA PHE A 20 3.66 2.50 -3.41
C PHE A 20 5.13 2.50 -3.82
N LEU A 21 6.02 2.73 -2.86
CA LEU A 21 7.47 2.76 -3.02
C LEU A 21 8.05 1.44 -2.50
N ASP A 22 8.43 0.56 -3.42
CA ASP A 22 9.07 -0.70 -3.10
C ASP A 22 10.58 -0.51 -2.88
N TRP A 23 11.08 -0.85 -1.69
CA TRP A 23 12.48 -0.72 -1.32
C TRP A 23 13.32 -1.94 -1.71
N GLU A 24 12.69 -3.02 -2.17
CA GLU A 24 13.37 -4.26 -2.50
C GLU A 24 14.31 -4.08 -3.69
N ARG A 25 15.49 -4.68 -3.58
CA ARG A 25 16.51 -4.64 -4.62
C ARG A 25 16.59 -6.01 -5.30
N PRO A 26 16.87 -6.06 -6.61
CA PRO A 26 17.07 -7.33 -7.29
C PRO A 26 18.28 -8.04 -6.68
N HIS A 27 18.06 -9.22 -6.09
CA HIS A 27 19.13 -10.03 -5.55
C HIS A 27 19.94 -10.67 -6.69
N ALA A 28 21.27 -10.66 -6.58
CA ALA A 28 22.10 -11.52 -7.40
C ALA A 28 22.03 -12.94 -6.81
N MET A 29 21.21 -13.82 -7.36
CA MET A 29 21.37 -15.24 -7.06
C MET A 29 22.72 -15.70 -7.64
N ALA A 30 23.64 -16.12 -6.77
CA ALA A 30 24.78 -16.91 -7.21
C ALA A 30 24.24 -18.14 -7.95
N ARG A 31 24.57 -18.28 -9.24
CA ARG A 31 24.16 -19.44 -10.04
C ARG A 31 24.56 -20.70 -9.29
N ILE A 32 23.59 -21.47 -8.79
CA ILE A 32 23.84 -22.84 -8.35
C ILE A 32 24.32 -23.61 -9.60
N PRO A 33 25.56 -24.13 -9.64
CA PRO A 33 26.01 -24.93 -10.76
C PRO A 33 25.07 -26.13 -10.87
N ARG A 34 24.33 -26.24 -11.98
CA ARG A 34 23.56 -27.46 -12.25
C ARG A 34 24.57 -28.62 -12.33
N PRO A 35 24.42 -29.70 -11.55
CA PRO A 35 25.27 -30.86 -11.69
C PRO A 35 25.14 -31.42 -13.12
N GLY A 36 26.28 -31.62 -13.75
CA GLY A 36 26.45 -31.66 -15.20
C GLY A 36 25.54 -32.64 -15.93
N ARG A 37 24.90 -32.13 -16.99
CA ARG A 37 24.49 -32.95 -18.12
C ARG A 37 25.76 -33.25 -18.92
N LYS A 38 26.28 -34.47 -18.81
CA LYS A 38 27.31 -34.98 -19.72
C LYS A 38 26.65 -35.10 -21.09
N ASP A 39 26.89 -34.13 -21.96
CA ASP A 39 26.55 -34.26 -23.37
C ASP A 39 27.46 -35.33 -23.96
N THR A 40 26.87 -36.49 -24.25
CA THR A 40 27.50 -37.59 -24.97
C THR A 40 27.69 -37.17 -26.43
N SER A 41 28.79 -36.48 -26.72
CA SER A 41 29.25 -36.29 -28.10
C SER A 41 29.63 -37.66 -28.67
N ARG A 42 28.87 -38.07 -29.69
CA ARG A 42 29.03 -39.30 -30.46
C ARG A 42 30.47 -39.50 -30.95
N LEU A 43 30.97 -40.70 -30.72
CA LEU A 43 32.19 -41.26 -31.30
C LEU A 43 31.97 -41.43 -32.81
N SER A 44 32.75 -40.74 -33.65
CA SER A 44 32.90 -41.06 -35.07
C SER A 44 34.32 -41.53 -35.32
N VAL A 45 34.44 -42.83 -35.56
CA VAL A 45 35.65 -43.53 -35.99
C VAL A 45 35.75 -43.47 -37.50
N THR A 46 36.87 -42.93 -38.01
CA THR A 46 37.59 -43.27 -39.27
C THR A 46 38.88 -42.45 -39.21
N GLY A 47 40.10 -42.88 -39.51
CA GLY A 47 40.60 -43.96 -40.34
C GLY A 47 41.83 -43.41 -41.08
N ASP A 48 43.02 -43.86 -40.66
CA ASP A 48 44.30 -44.01 -41.37
C ASP A 48 45.15 -42.85 -41.95
N ALA A 49 46.40 -42.87 -41.44
CA ALA A 49 47.68 -42.96 -42.16
C ALA A 49 48.52 -41.69 -42.48
N SER A 50 49.66 -41.62 -41.77
CA SER A 50 51.05 -41.48 -42.29
C SER A 50 51.86 -40.23 -41.92
N GLN A 51 53.08 -40.54 -41.44
CA GLN A 51 54.36 -39.82 -41.53
C GLN A 51 54.75 -38.72 -40.53
N ALA A 52 55.65 -39.15 -39.63
CA ALA A 52 57.06 -38.72 -39.52
C ALA A 52 57.45 -37.41 -38.79
N THR A 53 58.27 -37.66 -37.74
CA THR A 53 59.49 -36.95 -37.32
C THR A 53 59.43 -35.57 -36.64
N GLY A 54 60.08 -35.47 -35.48
CA GLY A 54 60.93 -34.31 -35.14
C GLY A 54 60.63 -33.57 -33.83
N SER A 55 61.49 -33.84 -32.83
CA SER A 55 62.09 -32.91 -31.84
C SER A 55 61.23 -31.93 -31.00
N SER A 56 61.42 -32.05 -29.67
CA SER A 56 61.67 -30.98 -28.67
C SER A 56 61.69 -29.54 -29.22
N ASP A 57 61.05 -28.54 -28.60
CA ASP A 57 61.44 -27.99 -27.30
C ASP A 57 60.43 -26.93 -26.83
N ALA A 58 60.44 -26.64 -25.54
CA ALA A 58 59.55 -25.70 -24.87
C ALA A 58 59.93 -24.23 -25.17
N GLY A 59 58.93 -23.38 -25.44
CA GLY A 59 59.15 -21.95 -25.68
C GLY A 59 57.88 -21.12 -25.75
N SER A 60 57.58 -20.47 -24.62
CA SER A 60 56.63 -19.37 -24.37
C SER A 60 56.30 -18.45 -25.56
N SER A 61 55.00 -18.29 -25.86
CA SER A 61 54.44 -16.99 -26.25
C SER A 61 52.96 -16.90 -25.86
N ILE A 62 52.66 -15.97 -24.96
CA ILE A 62 51.32 -15.63 -24.48
C ILE A 62 50.67 -14.73 -25.53
N SER A 63 49.71 -15.26 -26.28
CA SER A 63 48.79 -14.46 -27.10
C SER A 63 47.55 -14.12 -26.26
N VAL A 64 47.48 -12.88 -25.77
CA VAL A 64 46.31 -12.30 -25.10
C VAL A 64 45.20 -12.15 -26.15
N ALA A 65 44.29 -13.11 -26.20
CA ALA A 65 43.00 -12.94 -26.86
C ALA A 65 42.07 -12.20 -25.90
N THR A 66 41.77 -10.95 -26.23
CA THR A 66 40.74 -10.13 -25.58
C THR A 66 39.36 -10.70 -25.90
N ASP A 67 38.86 -11.58 -25.04
CA ASP A 67 37.45 -11.97 -25.07
C ASP A 67 36.61 -10.93 -24.30
N LEU A 68 36.07 -10.00 -25.09
CA LEU A 68 34.91 -9.22 -24.73
C LEU A 68 33.73 -10.16 -24.52
N LYS A 69 33.36 -10.40 -23.26
CA LYS A 69 32.03 -10.89 -22.91
C LYS A 69 31.44 -10.03 -21.80
N GLY A 70 30.67 -9.03 -22.24
CA GLY A 70 29.65 -8.39 -21.42
C GLY A 70 28.64 -9.43 -20.98
N GLY A 71 28.86 -9.99 -19.79
CA GLY A 71 27.85 -10.74 -19.08
C GLY A 71 26.95 -9.75 -18.37
N GLY A 72 25.79 -9.45 -18.96
CA GLY A 72 24.73 -8.75 -18.24
C GLY A 72 24.40 -9.52 -16.97
N GLU A 73 24.63 -8.91 -15.82
CA GLU A 73 24.18 -9.37 -14.52
C GLU A 73 22.65 -9.51 -14.58
N SER A 74 22.16 -10.73 -14.79
CA SER A 74 20.74 -11.04 -14.62
C SER A 74 20.50 -11.28 -13.13
N GLY A 75 20.49 -10.19 -12.37
CA GLY A 75 19.91 -10.19 -11.03
C GLY A 75 18.47 -10.71 -11.13
N THR A 76 18.06 -11.55 -10.18
CA THR A 76 16.68 -12.04 -10.15
C THR A 76 15.77 -10.82 -9.97
N ALA A 77 14.83 -10.65 -10.90
CA ALA A 77 13.89 -9.53 -10.86
C ALA A 77 13.09 -9.55 -9.55
N VAL A 78 12.83 -8.37 -9.01
CA VAL A 78 12.05 -8.18 -7.77
C VAL A 78 10.62 -8.69 -7.98
N SER A 79 10.09 -9.42 -6.99
CA SER A 79 8.71 -9.91 -7.02
C SER A 79 7.72 -8.76 -6.87
N ILE A 80 6.69 -8.71 -7.73
CA ILE A 80 5.61 -7.71 -7.64
C ILE A 80 4.58 -8.04 -6.55
N TRP A 81 4.56 -9.27 -6.02
CA TRP A 81 3.49 -9.76 -5.16
C TRP A 81 3.33 -8.96 -3.86
N ARG A 82 4.44 -8.48 -3.27
CA ARG A 82 4.39 -7.62 -2.07
C ARG A 82 3.62 -6.32 -2.36
N SER A 83 3.93 -5.68 -3.48
CA SER A 83 3.24 -4.45 -3.92
C SER A 83 1.75 -4.70 -4.18
N TYR A 84 1.42 -5.83 -4.80
CA TYR A 84 0.03 -6.21 -5.03
C TYR A 84 -0.72 -6.46 -3.71
N PHE A 85 -0.09 -7.15 -2.75
CA PHE A 85 -0.69 -7.46 -1.46
C PHE A 85 -0.97 -6.19 -0.63
N VAL A 86 0.02 -5.29 -0.53
CA VAL A 86 -0.15 -4.00 0.15
C VAL A 86 -1.24 -3.15 -0.53
N ALA A 87 -1.29 -3.15 -1.87
CA ALA A 87 -2.33 -2.44 -2.60
C ALA A 87 -3.73 -3.04 -2.37
N ASN A 88 -3.84 -4.36 -2.23
CA ASN A 88 -5.11 -5.02 -1.88
C ASN A 88 -5.60 -4.58 -0.50
N GLU A 89 -4.75 -4.67 0.52
CA GLU A 89 -5.10 -4.25 1.88
C GLU A 89 -5.47 -2.77 1.96
N TRP A 90 -4.80 -1.92 1.17
CA TRP A 90 -5.20 -0.52 1.04
C TRP A 90 -6.63 -0.36 0.51
N CYS A 91 -7.02 -1.15 -0.51
CA CYS A 91 -8.39 -1.13 -1.05
C CYS A 91 -9.42 -1.59 -0.01
N GLU A 92 -9.09 -2.61 0.79
CA GLU A 92 -9.95 -3.08 1.87
C GLU A 92 -10.16 -2.02 2.96
N LEU A 93 -9.11 -1.27 3.32
CA LEU A 93 -9.19 -0.17 4.26
C LEU A 93 -10.12 0.95 3.81
N GLN A 94 -10.19 1.26 2.51
CA GLN A 94 -11.09 2.29 1.99
C GLN A 94 -12.57 2.00 2.25
N CYS A 95 -12.91 0.71 2.40
CA CYS A 95 -14.27 0.27 2.69
C CYS A 95 -14.52 -0.02 4.18
N HIS A 96 -13.49 0.11 5.03
CA HIS A 96 -13.63 -0.12 6.45
C HIS A 96 -14.48 0.96 7.11
N ARG A 97 -15.49 0.55 7.89
CA ARG A 97 -16.41 1.46 8.58
C ARG A 97 -16.51 1.05 10.04
N ARG A 98 -16.38 2.03 10.93
CA ARG A 98 -16.62 1.85 12.38
C ARG A 98 -18.08 1.61 12.73
N VAL A 99 -19.01 2.05 11.88
CA VAL A 99 -20.46 1.89 12.08
C VAL A 99 -20.99 0.88 11.09
N SER A 100 -21.68 -0.14 11.59
CA SER A 100 -22.36 -1.12 10.75
C SER A 100 -23.82 -0.71 10.56
N LEU A 101 -24.26 -0.64 9.29
CA LEU A 101 -25.63 -0.23 8.97
C LEU A 101 -26.66 -1.23 9.52
N SER A 102 -26.35 -2.52 9.49
CA SER A 102 -27.25 -3.58 9.97
C SER A 102 -27.52 -3.47 11.47
N LEU A 103 -26.48 -3.35 12.31
CA LEU A 103 -26.67 -3.18 13.75
C LEU A 103 -27.32 -1.82 14.06
N GLN A 104 -27.01 -0.79 13.28
CA GLN A 104 -27.61 0.52 13.42
C GLN A 104 -29.14 0.48 13.25
N LEU A 105 -29.61 -0.15 12.18
CA LEU A 105 -31.05 -0.28 11.89
C LEU A 105 -31.73 -1.24 12.88
N LEU A 106 -31.06 -2.34 13.25
CA LEU A 106 -31.56 -3.28 14.24
C LEU A 106 -31.75 -2.62 15.61
N ALA A 107 -30.74 -1.88 16.09
CA ALA A 107 -30.80 -1.15 17.35
C ALA A 107 -31.90 -0.08 17.32
N LEU A 108 -32.04 0.66 16.22
CA LEU A 108 -33.10 1.65 16.08
C LEU A 108 -34.49 1.01 16.15
N LEU A 109 -34.68 -0.12 15.47
CA LEU A 109 -35.94 -0.87 15.50
C LEU A 109 -36.22 -1.42 16.91
N LEU A 110 -35.20 -1.96 17.59
CA LEU A 110 -35.34 -2.45 18.96
C LEU A 110 -35.69 -1.33 19.95
N LEU A 111 -35.07 -0.15 19.82
CA LEU A 111 -35.37 1.01 20.66
C LEU A 111 -36.78 1.57 20.40
N LEU A 112 -37.16 1.75 19.13
CA LEU A 112 -38.46 2.34 18.79
C LEU A 112 -39.62 1.36 19.00
N LYS A 113 -39.50 0.13 18.49
CA LYS A 113 -40.57 -0.88 18.49
C LYS A 113 -40.47 -1.85 19.66
N GLY A 114 -39.26 -2.33 19.98
CA GLY A 114 -39.07 -3.30 21.06
C GLY A 114 -39.34 -2.68 22.44
N LEU A 115 -38.74 -1.53 22.72
CA LEU A 115 -38.93 -0.77 23.97
C LEU A 115 -40.12 0.20 23.93
N GLY A 116 -40.77 0.36 22.78
CA GLY A 116 -41.92 1.24 22.62
C GLY A 116 -41.62 2.74 22.73
N LEU A 117 -40.35 3.15 22.56
CA LEU A 117 -39.99 4.58 22.63
C LEU A 117 -40.71 5.43 21.58
N GLU A 118 -41.23 4.82 20.50
CA GLU A 118 -42.01 5.54 19.51
C GLU A 118 -43.22 6.28 20.11
N TYR A 119 -43.81 5.78 21.19
CA TYR A 119 -44.97 6.40 21.85
C TYR A 119 -44.64 7.72 22.56
N VAL A 120 -43.36 8.03 22.79
CA VAL A 120 -42.91 9.35 23.28
C VAL A 120 -43.19 10.45 22.25
N ALA A 121 -43.31 10.09 20.97
CA ALA A 121 -43.59 11.04 19.88
C ALA A 121 -45.09 11.35 19.68
N LEU A 122 -45.97 10.89 20.56
CA LEU A 122 -47.39 11.24 20.53
C LEU A 122 -47.61 12.74 20.74
N ALA A 123 -48.67 13.29 20.16
CA ALA A 123 -49.04 14.70 20.31
C ALA A 123 -49.72 14.98 21.66
N SER A 124 -49.09 14.54 22.76
CA SER A 124 -49.57 14.69 24.12
C SER A 124 -48.43 15.14 25.04
N PRO A 125 -48.74 15.90 26.11
CA PRO A 125 -47.74 16.27 27.12
C PRO A 125 -47.33 15.09 28.00
N GLU A 126 -48.13 14.02 28.05
CA GLU A 126 -47.82 12.79 28.78
C GLU A 126 -46.84 11.90 28.00
N SER A 127 -45.89 11.28 28.71
CA SER A 127 -44.94 10.31 28.15
C SER A 127 -45.51 8.90 28.21
N TYR A 128 -45.58 8.23 27.07
CA TYR A 128 -46.04 6.85 26.97
C TYR A 128 -44.92 5.96 26.41
N TYR A 129 -44.88 4.70 26.87
CA TYR A 129 -43.91 3.69 26.44
C TYR A 129 -44.57 2.42 25.88
N ALA A 130 -45.90 2.37 25.91
CA ALA A 130 -46.70 1.27 25.36
C ALA A 130 -48.05 1.81 24.89
N ARG A 131 -48.71 1.06 24.00
CA ARG A 131 -50.10 1.35 23.63
C ARG A 131 -51.02 1.06 24.81
N SER A 132 -51.92 1.99 25.09
CA SER A 132 -52.91 1.93 26.16
C SER A 132 -54.23 2.52 25.67
N VAL A 133 -55.32 2.25 26.38
CA VAL A 133 -56.64 2.83 26.07
C VAL A 133 -56.58 4.36 26.08
N LYS A 134 -55.77 4.95 26.96
CA LYS A 134 -55.61 6.42 27.10
C LYS A 134 -54.97 7.09 25.89
N ASN A 135 -54.07 6.39 25.20
CA ASN A 135 -53.30 6.95 24.08
C ASN A 135 -53.70 6.38 22.72
N ALA A 136 -54.68 5.49 22.67
CA ALA A 136 -55.08 4.79 21.44
C ALA A 136 -55.61 5.72 20.34
N SER A 137 -56.21 6.85 20.71
CA SER A 137 -56.78 7.85 19.80
C SER A 137 -55.85 9.05 19.55
N ILE A 138 -54.70 9.13 20.22
CA ILE A 138 -53.79 10.27 20.12
C ILE A 138 -52.92 10.08 18.87
N PRO A 139 -52.87 11.06 17.93
CA PRO A 139 -52.02 10.96 16.76
C PRO A 139 -50.54 11.23 17.10
N PHE A 140 -49.65 10.73 16.25
CA PHE A 140 -48.22 11.08 16.34
C PHE A 140 -47.97 12.49 15.84
N SER A 141 -47.10 13.23 16.55
CA SER A 141 -46.57 14.50 16.04
C SER A 141 -45.43 14.21 15.07
N ALA A 142 -45.51 14.72 13.85
CA ALA A 142 -44.48 14.52 12.83
C ALA A 142 -43.12 15.08 13.26
N ALA A 143 -43.12 16.24 13.93
CA ALA A 143 -41.90 16.88 14.43
C ALA A 143 -41.25 16.05 15.54
N CYS A 144 -42.01 15.63 16.55
CA CYS A 144 -41.49 14.82 17.65
C CYS A 144 -40.99 13.45 17.16
N ARG A 145 -41.70 12.85 16.20
CA ARG A 145 -41.33 11.56 15.62
C ARG A 145 -40.03 11.64 14.84
N PHE A 146 -39.86 12.68 14.03
CA PHE A 146 -38.60 12.91 13.32
C PHE A 146 -37.47 13.20 14.30
N ALA A 147 -37.68 14.09 15.27
CA ALA A 147 -36.67 14.44 16.26
C ALA A 147 -36.20 13.23 17.08
N LEU A 148 -37.14 12.40 17.54
CA LEU A 148 -36.85 11.17 18.27
C LEU A 148 -36.09 10.15 17.40
N ALA A 149 -36.55 9.90 16.17
CA ALA A 149 -35.88 8.95 15.29
C ALA A 149 -34.45 9.41 14.93
N ALA A 150 -34.28 10.71 14.64
CA ALA A 150 -32.99 11.29 14.33
C ALA A 150 -32.04 11.26 15.55
N SER A 151 -32.52 11.61 16.74
CA SER A 151 -31.71 11.61 17.96
C SER A 151 -31.28 10.20 18.35
N LEU A 152 -32.19 9.23 18.31
CA LEU A 152 -31.85 7.83 18.58
C LEU A 152 -30.88 7.27 17.54
N TYR A 153 -31.06 7.58 16.24
CA TYR A 153 -30.12 7.17 15.21
C TYR A 153 -28.72 7.76 15.44
N LEU A 154 -28.62 9.05 15.77
CA LEU A 154 -27.31 9.65 16.05
C LEU A 154 -26.69 9.07 17.34
N LEU A 155 -27.49 8.82 18.36
CA LEU A 155 -27.03 8.24 19.63
C LEU A 155 -26.52 6.81 19.45
N THR A 156 -27.24 5.96 18.70
CA THR A 156 -26.78 4.59 18.43
C THR A 156 -25.53 4.58 17.56
N ALA A 157 -25.39 5.51 16.61
CA ALA A 157 -24.17 5.65 15.81
C ALA A 157 -22.99 6.08 16.68
N LEU A 158 -23.18 7.06 17.56
CA LEU A 158 -22.16 7.50 18.51
C LEU A 158 -21.73 6.36 19.43
N LEU A 159 -22.70 5.61 19.98
CA LEU A 159 -22.42 4.46 20.83
C LEU A 159 -21.63 3.39 20.08
N GLN A 160 -21.98 3.07 18.82
CA GLN A 160 -21.18 2.16 17.99
C GLN A 160 -19.74 2.66 17.82
N VAL A 161 -19.54 3.94 17.52
CA VAL A 161 -18.19 4.51 17.38
C VAL A 161 -17.39 4.41 18.69
N VAL A 162 -18.02 4.71 19.83
CA VAL A 162 -17.37 4.62 21.15
C VAL A 162 -17.01 3.17 21.46
N LEU A 163 -17.93 2.22 21.28
CA LEU A 163 -17.66 0.80 21.51
C LEU A 163 -16.55 0.29 20.57
N GLN A 164 -16.61 0.67 19.29
CA GLN A 164 -15.60 0.27 18.32
C GLN A 164 -14.22 0.82 18.71
N LYS A 165 -14.12 2.11 19.05
CA LYS A 165 -12.84 2.75 19.36
C LYS A 165 -12.25 2.31 20.71
N PHE A 166 -13.06 2.28 21.77
CA PHE A 166 -12.55 2.03 23.12
C PHE A 166 -12.52 0.56 23.52
N ILE A 167 -13.31 -0.29 22.86
CA ILE A 167 -13.37 -1.72 23.17
C ILE A 167 -12.77 -2.53 22.01
N TYR A 168 -13.33 -2.43 20.80
CA TYR A 168 -12.90 -3.31 19.71
C TYR A 168 -11.46 -3.03 19.27
N GLU A 169 -11.15 -1.79 18.89
CA GLU A 169 -9.81 -1.37 18.44
C GLU A 169 -8.77 -1.55 19.57
N ARG A 170 -9.18 -1.35 20.82
CA ARG A 170 -8.27 -1.45 21.97
C ARG A 170 -7.91 -2.88 22.37
N PHE A 171 -8.85 -3.82 22.25
CA PHE A 171 -8.68 -5.19 22.77
C PHE A 171 -8.55 -6.27 21.70
N TYR A 172 -8.98 -6.01 20.46
CA TYR A 172 -9.02 -7.03 19.41
C TYR A 172 -8.15 -6.68 18.21
N GLU A 173 -8.46 -5.59 17.49
CA GLU A 173 -7.83 -5.33 16.19
C GLU A 173 -7.82 -3.83 15.85
N ASP A 174 -6.63 -3.27 15.65
CA ASP A 174 -6.44 -1.97 15.00
C ASP A 174 -5.98 -2.17 13.55
N LYS A 175 -6.93 -2.10 12.63
CA LYS A 175 -6.68 -2.30 11.20
C LYS A 175 -5.74 -1.26 10.60
N LEU A 176 -5.72 -0.03 11.12
CA LEU A 176 -4.84 1.01 10.60
C LEU A 176 -3.39 0.72 10.99
N GLN A 177 -3.17 0.31 12.24
CA GLN A 177 -1.83 -0.10 12.69
C GLN A 177 -1.35 -1.36 11.96
N HIS A 178 -2.22 -2.37 11.80
CA HIS A 178 -1.88 -3.58 11.03
C HIS A 178 -1.44 -3.29 9.60
N PHE A 179 -2.03 -2.28 8.94
CA PHE A 179 -1.60 -1.88 7.61
C PHE A 179 -0.22 -1.22 7.60
N VAL A 180 0.10 -0.40 8.60
CA VAL A 180 1.44 0.19 8.76
C VAL A 180 2.48 -0.91 9.02
N ASP A 181 2.15 -1.86 9.89
CA ASP A 181 3.00 -3.02 10.17
C ASP A 181 3.23 -3.84 8.90
N LEU A 182 2.17 -4.10 8.12
CA LEU A 182 2.27 -4.79 6.85
C LEU A 182 3.19 -4.07 5.86
N CYS A 183 3.10 -2.75 5.77
CA CYS A 183 3.99 -1.95 4.92
C CYS A 183 5.46 -2.21 5.28
N SER A 184 5.78 -2.19 6.58
CA SER A 184 7.14 -2.42 7.09
C SER A 184 7.67 -3.83 6.85
N VAL A 185 6.82 -4.85 7.10
CA VAL A 185 7.17 -6.26 6.86
C VAL A 185 7.32 -6.54 5.35
N SER A 186 6.52 -5.86 4.51
CA SER A 186 6.57 -6.03 3.05
C SER A 186 7.65 -5.18 2.38
N ASN A 187 8.41 -4.38 3.14
CA ASN A 187 9.44 -3.46 2.63
C ASN A 187 8.89 -2.45 1.60
N ILE A 188 7.67 -1.95 1.82
CA ILE A 188 6.98 -1.01 0.92
C ILE A 188 6.52 0.20 1.72
N SER A 189 6.90 1.40 1.28
CA SER A 189 6.36 2.65 1.80
C SER A 189 5.22 3.19 0.94
N VAL A 190 4.37 4.03 1.52
CA VAL A 190 3.25 4.64 0.80
C VAL A 190 3.41 6.16 0.84
N VAL A 191 3.52 6.77 -0.33
CA VAL A 191 3.58 8.22 -0.51
C VAL A 191 2.25 8.69 -1.07
N ILE A 192 1.58 9.62 -0.38
CA ILE A 192 0.25 10.10 -0.71
C ILE A 192 0.32 11.62 -0.89
N PHE A 193 0.15 12.11 -2.11
CA PHE A 193 0.01 13.53 -2.39
C PHE A 193 -1.48 13.88 -2.44
N VAL A 194 -1.95 14.67 -1.47
CA VAL A 194 -3.34 15.17 -1.44
C VAL A 194 -3.44 16.52 -2.14
N GLN A 195 -2.41 17.35 -2.00
CA GLN A 195 -2.25 18.63 -2.68
C GLN A 195 -0.78 18.79 -3.11
N PRO A 196 -0.45 19.72 -4.02
CA PRO A 196 0.93 19.92 -4.48
C PRO A 196 1.96 20.21 -3.37
N LYS A 197 1.51 20.71 -2.21
CA LYS A 197 2.37 21.05 -1.07
C LYS A 197 2.08 20.25 0.20
N PHE A 198 1.13 19.31 0.15
CA PHE A 198 0.67 18.59 1.33
C PHE A 198 0.30 17.15 1.00
N GLY A 199 0.66 16.25 1.90
CA GLY A 199 0.38 14.84 1.76
C GLY A 199 0.63 14.03 3.03
N TYR A 200 0.65 12.73 2.88
CA TYR A 200 0.95 11.78 3.94
C TYR A 200 2.01 10.78 3.48
N TYR A 201 2.84 10.34 4.41
CA TYR A 201 3.86 9.32 4.18
C TYR A 201 3.72 8.22 5.23
N ILE A 202 3.69 6.98 4.76
CA ILE A 202 3.80 5.78 5.59
C ILE A 202 5.14 5.15 5.27
N HIS A 203 6.03 5.18 6.25
CA HIS A 203 7.32 4.54 6.20
C HIS A 203 7.16 3.04 6.45
N GLY A 204 7.56 2.25 5.46
CA GLY A 204 7.50 0.80 5.50
C GLY A 204 8.79 0.18 4.97
N ARG A 205 9.94 0.82 5.18
CA ARG A 205 11.23 0.17 4.92
C ARG A 205 11.46 -0.86 6.02
N SER A 206 11.73 -2.09 5.64
CA SER A 206 12.04 -3.16 6.60
C SER A 206 13.36 -2.84 7.30
N ALA A 207 13.46 -3.14 8.60
CA ALA A 207 14.69 -2.97 9.38
C ALA A 207 15.89 -3.73 8.77
N GLN A 208 15.62 -4.82 8.06
CA GLN A 208 16.62 -5.67 7.41
C GLN A 208 16.84 -5.30 5.94
N GLY A 209 15.98 -4.43 5.38
CA GLY A 209 16.09 -3.91 4.01
C GLY A 209 15.65 -4.88 2.91
N HIS A 210 15.15 -6.06 3.25
CA HIS A 210 14.54 -7.02 2.32
C HIS A 210 13.32 -7.72 2.93
N ALA A 211 12.40 -8.18 2.08
CA ALA A 211 11.15 -8.85 2.50
C ALA A 211 10.84 -10.16 1.76
N ASP A 212 11.45 -10.42 0.60
CA ASP A 212 11.23 -11.68 -0.14
C ASP A 212 12.05 -12.82 0.50
N VAL A 213 11.57 -13.36 1.61
CA VAL A 213 12.25 -14.39 2.41
C VAL A 213 11.44 -15.68 2.55
N SER A 214 12.13 -16.78 2.84
CA SER A 214 11.47 -18.04 3.19
C SER A 214 10.78 -17.96 4.57
N MET A 215 9.81 -18.86 4.83
CA MET A 215 9.10 -18.94 6.11
C MET A 215 10.03 -19.03 7.33
N LYS A 216 11.14 -19.77 7.20
CA LYS A 216 12.11 -19.94 8.29
C LYS A 216 12.89 -18.66 8.54
N GLU A 217 13.38 -18.03 7.49
CA GLU A 217 14.07 -16.74 7.59
C GLU A 217 13.13 -15.68 8.16
N MET A 218 11.89 -15.61 7.69
CA MET A 218 10.88 -14.69 8.23
C MET A 218 10.71 -14.84 9.75
N HIS A 219 10.60 -16.06 10.23
CA HIS A 219 10.50 -16.32 11.67
C HIS A 219 11.75 -15.87 12.43
N GLU A 220 12.95 -16.10 11.90
CA GLU A 220 14.20 -15.64 12.51
C GLU A 220 14.34 -14.12 12.50
N LEU A 221 13.83 -13.43 11.48
CA LEU A 221 13.81 -11.97 11.41
C LEU A 221 12.89 -11.38 12.48
N LEU A 222 11.68 -11.92 12.61
CA LEU A 222 10.72 -11.50 13.64
C LEU A 222 11.25 -11.77 15.05
N ARG A 223 11.94 -12.89 15.25
CA ARG A 223 12.55 -13.21 16.54
C ARG A 223 13.68 -12.24 16.90
N ARG A 224 14.52 -11.86 15.92
CA ARG A 224 15.56 -10.83 16.15
C ARG A 224 14.94 -9.47 16.49
N GLU A 225 13.80 -9.16 15.91
CA GLU A 225 13.06 -7.95 16.23
C GLU A 225 12.45 -8.00 17.63
N GLU A 226 11.89 -9.13 18.04
CA GLU A 226 11.41 -9.35 19.42
C GLU A 226 12.55 -9.23 20.46
N ASP A 227 13.73 -9.72 20.13
CA ASP A 227 14.94 -9.65 20.96
C ASP A 227 15.65 -8.28 20.89
N ASP A 228 15.09 -7.28 20.17
CA ASP A 228 15.66 -5.94 19.95
C ASP A 228 17.08 -5.95 19.33
N LEU A 229 17.35 -6.92 18.46
CA LEU A 229 18.62 -7.15 17.77
C LEU A 229 18.67 -6.54 16.35
N CYS A 230 17.70 -5.71 15.99
CA CYS A 230 17.64 -5.01 14.71
C CYS A 230 17.32 -3.52 14.91
N GLY A 231 17.54 -2.70 13.87
CA GLY A 231 17.15 -1.29 13.92
C GLY A 231 15.64 -1.14 14.05
N HIS A 232 15.20 -0.07 14.70
CA HIS A 232 13.78 0.26 14.84
C HIS A 232 13.15 0.59 13.48
N ARG A 233 11.83 0.37 13.36
CA ARG A 233 11.08 0.51 12.10
C ARG A 233 10.81 1.96 11.66
N GLY A 234 11.20 2.97 12.44
CA GLY A 234 10.89 4.36 12.13
C GLY A 234 11.75 4.94 11.00
N LEU A 235 11.31 6.09 10.47
CA LEU A 235 12.03 6.79 9.40
C LEU A 235 13.37 7.37 9.88
N LEU A 236 13.38 7.90 11.11
CA LEU A 236 14.60 8.41 11.74
C LEU A 236 15.30 7.29 12.52
N PRO A 237 16.64 7.33 12.63
CA PRO A 237 17.37 6.38 13.45
C PRO A 237 16.86 6.41 14.89
N ASP A 238 16.74 5.22 15.49
CA ASP A 238 16.28 5.00 16.86
C ASP A 238 14.86 5.51 17.16
N THR A 239 14.00 5.58 16.14
CA THR A 239 12.58 5.91 16.29
C THR A 239 11.68 4.78 15.82
N GLU A 240 10.47 4.70 16.36
CA GLU A 240 9.42 3.77 15.91
C GLU A 240 8.34 4.45 15.08
N GLN A 241 8.43 5.77 14.88
CA GLN A 241 7.41 6.51 14.17
C GLN A 241 7.45 6.19 12.67
N GLN A 242 6.34 5.68 12.16
CA GLN A 242 6.20 5.27 10.77
C GLN A 242 5.22 6.12 9.95
N THR A 243 4.36 6.92 10.59
CA THR A 243 3.37 7.73 9.89
C THR A 243 3.67 9.22 10.01
N PHE A 244 3.59 9.92 8.89
CA PHE A 244 3.98 11.33 8.78
C PHE A 244 3.01 12.12 7.93
N GLN A 245 2.78 13.37 8.33
CA GLN A 245 2.25 14.40 7.45
C GLN A 245 3.42 15.09 6.75
N MET A 246 3.35 15.22 5.44
CA MET A 246 4.38 15.92 4.67
C MET A 246 3.86 17.30 4.26
N SER A 247 4.64 18.33 4.52
CA SER A 247 4.48 19.64 3.89
C SER A 247 5.72 19.91 3.06
N LEU A 248 5.54 19.88 1.74
CA LEU A 248 6.63 19.87 0.79
C LEU A 248 6.55 21.10 -0.14
N PRO A 249 7.67 21.65 -0.60
CA PRO A 249 7.67 22.62 -1.69
C PRO A 249 6.98 22.06 -2.95
N SER A 250 6.29 22.91 -3.72
CA SER A 250 5.53 22.46 -4.90
C SER A 250 6.39 21.84 -5.99
N HIS A 251 7.67 22.23 -6.08
CA HIS A 251 8.59 21.71 -7.10
C HIS A 251 8.80 20.19 -6.98
N ILE A 252 8.71 19.60 -5.78
CA ILE A 252 8.82 18.15 -5.57
C ILE A 252 7.65 17.44 -6.26
N TYR A 253 6.44 17.93 -6.01
CA TYR A 253 5.24 17.41 -6.65
C TYR A 253 5.26 17.65 -8.17
N GLU A 254 5.69 18.83 -8.63
CA GLU A 254 5.83 19.13 -10.05
C GLU A 254 6.83 18.19 -10.74
N GLN A 255 7.97 17.89 -10.10
CA GLN A 255 8.95 16.95 -10.61
C GLN A 255 8.37 15.52 -10.68
N TYR A 256 7.68 15.09 -9.63
CA TYR A 256 6.96 13.82 -9.58
C TYR A 256 5.93 13.71 -10.72
N CYS A 257 5.09 14.74 -10.92
CA CYS A 257 4.14 14.81 -12.03
C CYS A 257 4.84 14.79 -13.38
N ARG A 258 5.98 15.49 -13.53
CA ARG A 258 6.76 15.50 -14.76
C ARG A 258 7.28 14.10 -15.11
N MET A 259 7.76 13.36 -14.13
CA MET A 259 8.24 11.98 -14.31
C MET A 259 7.10 11.02 -14.67
N ARG A 260 5.91 11.19 -14.08
CA ARG A 260 4.72 10.38 -14.38
C ARG A 260 3.96 10.79 -15.64
N ARG A 261 4.19 11.99 -16.17
CA ARG A 261 3.48 12.54 -17.34
C ARG A 261 3.31 11.56 -18.52
N PRO A 262 4.34 10.78 -18.92
CA PRO A 262 4.20 9.85 -20.03
C PRO A 262 3.14 8.76 -19.78
N LEU A 263 2.87 8.37 -18.52
CA LEU A 263 1.82 7.41 -18.17
C LEU A 263 0.41 7.96 -18.45
N TYR A 264 0.19 9.25 -18.18
CA TYR A 264 -1.11 9.89 -18.40
C TYR A 264 -1.37 10.12 -19.90
N THR A 265 -0.35 10.58 -20.64
CA THR A 265 -0.43 10.72 -22.09
C THR A 265 -0.64 9.37 -22.78
N TYR A 266 -0.06 8.30 -22.24
CA TYR A 266 -0.28 6.92 -22.70
C TYR A 266 -1.72 6.44 -22.46
N THR A 267 -2.33 6.80 -21.33
CA THR A 267 -3.71 6.39 -20.97
C THR A 267 -4.79 7.10 -21.79
N GLN A 268 -4.51 8.30 -22.32
CA GLN A 268 -5.46 9.11 -23.11
C GLN A 268 -5.38 8.89 -24.62
N ALA A 269 -4.49 8.02 -25.12
CA ALA A 269 -4.41 7.71 -26.54
C ALA A 269 -5.67 6.92 -26.99
N PRO A 270 -6.39 7.34 -28.05
CA PRO A 270 -7.65 6.73 -28.50
C PRO A 270 -7.53 5.31 -29.08
N ASP A 271 -6.37 4.66 -28.97
CA ASP A 271 -6.05 3.38 -29.62
C ASP A 271 -6.58 2.14 -28.87
N ARG A 272 -7.71 2.32 -28.17
CA ARG A 272 -8.52 1.25 -27.59
C ARG A 272 -9.83 1.03 -28.33
N MET A 273 -9.85 1.29 -29.63
CA MET A 273 -10.87 0.72 -30.50
C MET A 273 -10.40 -0.69 -30.87
N GLN A 274 -11.13 -1.69 -30.36
CA GLN A 274 -10.92 -3.12 -30.57
C GLN A 274 -10.47 -3.42 -32.01
N THR A 275 -9.20 -3.73 -32.22
CA THR A 275 -8.79 -4.47 -33.41
C THR A 275 -9.34 -5.89 -33.25
N ALA A 276 -9.98 -6.40 -34.30
CA ALA A 276 -10.78 -7.63 -34.31
C ALA A 276 -10.03 -8.94 -33.96
N ASP A 277 -8.75 -8.87 -33.56
CA ASP A 277 -7.87 -10.02 -33.33
C ASP A 277 -7.48 -10.27 -31.86
N GLY A 278 -8.18 -9.69 -30.89
CA GLY A 278 -8.07 -10.07 -29.46
C GLY A 278 -6.70 -9.83 -28.81
N HIS A 279 -5.71 -9.36 -29.55
CA HIS A 279 -4.41 -9.02 -29.03
C HIS A 279 -4.51 -7.59 -28.49
N LEU A 280 -4.62 -7.45 -27.16
CA LEU A 280 -4.48 -6.15 -26.49
C LEU A 280 -3.31 -5.42 -27.15
N SER A 281 -3.56 -4.20 -27.64
CA SER A 281 -2.50 -3.29 -28.06
C SER A 281 -1.47 -3.30 -26.95
N ARG A 282 -0.28 -3.85 -27.24
CA ARG A 282 0.74 -4.13 -26.23
C ARG A 282 1.05 -2.79 -25.58
N VAL A 283 0.58 -2.63 -24.35
CA VAL A 283 1.15 -1.64 -23.45
C VAL A 283 2.64 -1.82 -23.54
N ASN A 284 3.38 -0.76 -23.89
CA ASN A 284 4.83 -0.79 -23.85
C ASN A 284 5.20 -0.81 -22.36
N ILE A 285 5.06 -2.01 -21.79
CA ILE A 285 5.18 -2.30 -20.37
C ILE A 285 6.57 -1.92 -19.89
N ASP A 286 7.58 -2.06 -20.75
CA ASP A 286 8.95 -1.63 -20.49
C ASP A 286 9.03 -0.13 -20.20
N THR A 287 8.27 0.69 -20.92
CA THR A 287 8.19 2.14 -20.66
C THR A 287 7.54 2.41 -19.30
N VAL A 288 6.46 1.72 -18.96
CA VAL A 288 5.75 1.88 -17.68
C VAL A 288 6.64 1.46 -16.50
N VAL A 289 7.29 0.30 -16.62
CA VAL A 289 8.22 -0.24 -15.63
C VAL A 289 9.42 0.71 -15.45
N ASN A 290 9.96 1.25 -16.55
CA ASN A 290 11.06 2.21 -16.48
C ASN A 290 10.65 3.50 -15.76
N ILE A 291 9.45 4.04 -16.04
CA ILE A 291 8.94 5.23 -15.34
C ILE A 291 8.78 4.94 -13.85
N TYR A 292 8.21 3.79 -13.50
CA TYR A 292 8.07 3.39 -12.09
C TYR A 292 9.45 3.33 -11.40
N ASN A 293 10.44 2.72 -12.04
CA ASN A 293 11.82 2.67 -11.52
C ASN A 293 12.46 4.06 -11.37
N VAL A 294 12.22 4.99 -12.30
CA VAL A 294 12.72 6.37 -12.21
C VAL A 294 12.08 7.10 -11.02
N VAL A 295 10.76 6.97 -10.85
CA VAL A 295 10.03 7.59 -9.74
C VAL A 295 10.47 7.00 -8.40
N THR A 296 10.61 5.67 -8.32
CA THR A 296 11.13 4.97 -7.13
C THR A 296 12.51 5.48 -6.77
N LYS A 297 13.45 5.54 -7.72
CA LYS A 297 14.80 6.08 -7.47
C LYS A 297 14.79 7.52 -6.97
N PHE A 298 13.95 8.38 -7.56
CA PHE A 298 13.82 9.77 -7.12
C PHE A 298 13.29 9.87 -5.69
N LEU A 299 12.18 9.20 -5.39
CA LEU A 299 11.55 9.25 -4.07
C LEU A 299 12.42 8.59 -3.00
N SER A 300 13.08 7.47 -3.29
CA SER A 300 14.06 6.87 -2.39
C SER A 300 15.22 7.81 -2.11
N ALA A 301 15.80 8.46 -3.13
CA ALA A 301 16.89 9.42 -2.95
C ALA A 301 16.46 10.67 -2.16
N PHE A 302 15.22 11.13 -2.36
CA PHE A 302 14.63 12.21 -1.58
C PHE A 302 14.51 11.82 -0.10
N LEU A 303 13.93 10.65 0.19
CA LEU A 303 13.72 10.16 1.55
C LEU A 303 15.03 9.83 2.29
N ASP A 304 16.05 9.33 1.57
CA ASP A 304 17.40 9.03 2.08
C ASP A 304 18.29 10.30 2.22
N HIS A 305 17.72 11.52 2.15
CA HIS A 305 18.46 12.79 2.22
C HIS A 305 19.62 12.91 1.21
N SER A 306 19.55 12.17 0.10
CA SER A 306 20.62 12.13 -0.92
C SER A 306 20.56 13.33 -1.86
N LEU A 307 19.42 14.03 -1.92
CA LEU A 307 19.21 15.21 -2.74
C LEU A 307 19.42 16.49 -1.91
N LYS A 308 20.67 16.98 -1.86
CA LYS A 308 21.05 18.15 -1.03
C LYS A 308 20.25 19.43 -1.34
N ASP A 309 19.78 19.58 -2.56
CA ASP A 309 19.00 20.76 -2.99
C ASP A 309 17.53 20.69 -2.53
N ILE A 310 17.06 19.50 -2.13
CA ILE A 310 15.66 19.18 -1.84
C ILE A 310 15.60 18.36 -0.54
N ASP A 311 16.13 18.95 0.53
CA ASP A 311 16.19 18.31 1.84
C ASP A 311 14.91 18.57 2.66
N TYR A 312 14.60 17.68 3.59
CA TYR A 312 13.46 17.80 4.50
C TYR A 312 13.88 17.61 5.96
N THR A 313 13.06 18.12 6.88
CA THR A 313 13.25 17.92 8.31
C THR A 313 12.01 17.31 8.92
N VAL A 314 12.17 16.27 9.71
CA VAL A 314 11.07 15.72 10.52
C VAL A 314 10.94 16.56 11.79
N LYS A 315 9.71 16.97 12.10
CA LYS A 315 9.37 17.77 13.28
C LYS A 315 8.17 17.17 13.99
N ASP A 316 8.21 17.18 15.31
CA ASP A 316 7.05 16.85 16.12
C ASP A 316 5.97 17.90 15.98
N ARG A 317 4.72 17.45 15.95
CA ARG A 317 3.58 18.35 15.97
C ARG A 317 3.50 19.09 17.29
N THR A 318 3.28 20.39 17.20
CA THR A 318 2.95 21.22 18.35
C THR A 318 1.61 20.80 18.96
N LEU A 319 1.38 21.11 20.24
CA LEU A 319 0.12 20.82 20.91
C LEU A 319 -1.07 21.49 20.21
N PHE A 320 -0.87 22.69 19.65
CA PHE A 320 -1.90 23.40 18.89
C PHE A 320 -2.26 22.66 17.60
N GLU A 321 -1.26 22.15 16.87
CA GLU A 321 -1.50 21.33 15.67
C GLU A 321 -2.21 20.01 16.01
N LYS A 322 -1.88 19.38 17.15
CA LYS A 322 -2.57 18.16 17.61
C LYS A 322 -4.03 18.40 18.04
N LEU A 323 -4.38 19.62 18.43
CA LEU A 323 -5.74 19.96 18.89
C LEU A 323 -6.66 20.40 17.74
N LEU A 324 -6.08 21.04 16.72
CA LEU A 324 -6.83 21.58 15.57
C LEU A 324 -7.02 20.57 14.43
N ASP A 325 -6.28 19.47 14.44
CA ASP A 325 -6.40 18.32 13.50
C ASP A 325 -7.40 17.29 14.04
#